data_AF-A0AAF0L6X5-F1
#
_entry.id   AF-A0AAF0L6X5-F1
#
_cell.length_a   1.000
_cell.length_b   1.000
_cell.length_c   1.000
_cell.angle_alpha   90.00
_cell.angle_beta   90.00
_cell.angle_gamma   90.00
#
_symmetry.space_group_name_H-M   'P 1'
#
loop_
_entity.id
_entity.type
_entity.pdbx_description
1 polymer ?
#
loop_
_entity_poly.entity_id
_entity_poly.type
_entity_poly.pdbx_seq_one_letter_code
_entity_poly.pdbx_strand_id
1 'polypeptide(L)'
;METHDQDEREPAPPSWVLRTPTRQREVWTLPALALVLAVGLIVFPVLFGDQLAAVVGIVTGGLVAVGAVALAVAGLRAYSEQSRAASWRLHVVRVVVGFGTATIITAGGLIAGASVGTAAGVLGVGTQVFRNARSVPRLDRLVAAVTAFVMAVTSVVLVLLGILLPAVPHHRASVWVGGGWVVAVVAAAIAVVQFRAASRAPRD
;
A
#
# COMPACT_ATOMS: atom_id res chain seq x y z
N MET A 1 -20.78 12.76 51.61
CA MET A 1 -20.69 11.46 50.93
C MET A 1 -20.91 11.75 49.46
N GLU A 2 -19.85 12.19 48.77
CA GLU A 2 -19.87 12.49 47.34
C GLU A 2 -19.52 11.22 46.59
N THR A 3 -20.48 10.69 45.84
CA THR A 3 -20.32 9.55 44.95
C THR A 3 -19.56 10.00 43.71
N HIS A 4 -18.24 9.82 43.72
CA HIS A 4 -17.41 9.85 42.51
C HIS A 4 -17.61 8.52 41.77
N ASP A 5 -18.78 8.35 41.15
CA ASP A 5 -18.95 7.41 40.05
C ASP A 5 -18.17 7.97 38.85
N GLN A 6 -16.86 7.79 38.90
CA GLN A 6 -16.08 7.79 37.67
C GLN A 6 -16.57 6.59 36.88
N ASP A 7 -17.45 6.86 35.91
CA ASP A 7 -17.69 6.03 34.75
C ASP A 7 -16.33 5.47 34.27
N GLU A 8 -15.95 4.29 34.75
CA GLU A 8 -14.95 3.43 34.13
C GLU A 8 -15.55 2.99 32.80
N ARG A 9 -15.65 3.91 31.84
CA ARG A 9 -15.99 3.59 30.46
C ARG A 9 -14.88 2.70 29.95
N GLU A 10 -15.20 1.43 29.86
CA GLU A 10 -14.38 0.42 29.21
C GLU A 10 -13.85 1.02 27.90
N PRO A 11 -12.52 1.07 27.70
CA PRO A 11 -11.95 1.74 26.54
C PRO A 11 -12.50 1.12 25.27
N ALA A 12 -13.01 1.95 24.36
CA ALA A 12 -13.62 1.48 23.12
C ALA A 12 -12.67 0.51 22.40
N PRO A 13 -13.20 -0.62 21.89
CA PRO A 13 -12.37 -1.63 21.26
C PRO A 13 -11.61 -1.02 20.07
N PRO A 14 -10.35 -1.45 19.83
CA PRO A 14 -9.57 -0.91 18.73
C PRO A 14 -10.30 -0.99 17.40
N SER A 15 -10.14 0.05 16.56
CA SER A 15 -10.85 0.16 15.29
C SER A 15 -10.64 -1.03 14.34
N TRP A 16 -9.51 -1.73 14.45
CA TRP A 16 -9.23 -2.94 13.68
C TRP A 16 -10.06 -4.15 14.11
N VAL A 17 -10.45 -4.24 15.38
CA VAL A 17 -11.41 -5.25 15.87
C VAL A 17 -12.77 -5.01 15.23
N LEU A 18 -13.23 -3.75 15.23
CA LEU A 18 -14.52 -3.34 14.67
C LEU A 18 -14.63 -3.55 13.16
N ARG A 19 -13.51 -3.66 12.45
CA ARG A 19 -13.45 -3.94 11.00
C ARG A 19 -13.39 -5.44 10.67
N THR A 20 -13.49 -6.31 11.67
CA THR A 20 -13.52 -7.77 11.46
C THR A 20 -14.83 -8.16 10.77
N PRO A 21 -14.81 -9.00 9.71
CA PRO A 21 -16.01 -9.42 9.02
C PRO A 21 -16.95 -10.19 9.96
N THR A 22 -18.23 -9.81 9.97
CA THR A 22 -19.29 -10.54 10.72
C THR A 22 -20.23 -11.28 9.78
N ARG A 23 -20.19 -10.95 8.47
CA ARG A 23 -20.95 -11.63 7.42
C ARG A 23 -20.01 -12.21 6.39
N GLN A 24 -20.31 -13.41 5.88
CA GLN A 24 -19.47 -14.08 4.89
C GLN A 24 -19.22 -13.22 3.63
N ARG A 25 -20.20 -12.41 3.20
CA ARG A 25 -20.05 -11.50 2.05
C ARG A 25 -18.97 -10.41 2.26
N GLU A 26 -18.73 -9.97 3.50
CA GLU A 26 -17.75 -8.93 3.83
C GLU A 26 -16.30 -9.41 3.67
N VAL A 27 -16.10 -10.74 3.70
CA VAL A 27 -14.79 -11.36 3.47
C VAL A 27 -14.31 -11.13 2.04
N TRP A 28 -15.23 -11.12 1.08
CA TRP A 28 -14.91 -11.17 -0.34
C TRP A 28 -14.74 -9.80 -1.01
N THR A 29 -15.23 -8.71 -0.41
CA THR A 29 -15.22 -7.39 -1.04
C THR A 29 -13.81 -6.91 -1.41
N LEU A 30 -12.86 -6.94 -0.47
CA LEU A 30 -11.48 -6.50 -0.71
C LEU A 30 -10.70 -7.45 -1.62
N PRO A 31 -10.73 -8.79 -1.42
CA PRO A 31 -10.11 -9.73 -2.35
C PRO A 31 -10.63 -9.60 -3.78
N ALA A 32 -11.94 -9.48 -3.98
CA ALA A 32 -12.54 -9.36 -5.31
C ALA A 32 -12.09 -8.07 -6.00
N LEU A 33 -12.10 -6.93 -5.29
CA LEU A 33 -11.59 -5.67 -5.83
C LEU A 33 -10.10 -5.75 -6.19
N ALA A 34 -9.29 -6.37 -5.33
CA ALA A 34 -7.86 -6.58 -5.60
C ALA A 34 -7.64 -7.49 -6.82
N LEU A 35 -8.47 -8.53 -7.00
CA LEU A 35 -8.40 -9.40 -8.16
C LEU A 35 -8.78 -8.67 -9.46
N VAL A 36 -9.86 -7.87 -9.44
CA VAL A 36 -10.27 -7.04 -10.60
C VAL A 36 -9.15 -6.05 -10.96
N LEU A 37 -8.56 -5.41 -9.96
CA LEU A 37 -7.41 -4.53 -10.15
C LEU A 37 -6.21 -5.29 -10.74
N ALA A 38 -5.90 -6.48 -10.24
CA ALA A 38 -4.84 -7.33 -10.78
C ALA A 38 -5.07 -7.66 -12.26
N VAL A 39 -6.28 -8.07 -12.63
CA VAL A 39 -6.65 -8.33 -14.03
C VAL A 39 -6.46 -7.07 -14.88
N GLY A 40 -6.89 -5.90 -14.40
CA GLY A 40 -6.66 -4.63 -15.10
C GLY A 40 -5.17 -4.33 -15.29
N LEU A 41 -4.35 -4.52 -14.25
CA LEU A 41 -2.90 -4.30 -14.31
C LEU A 41 -2.19 -5.22 -15.31
N ILE A 42 -2.75 -6.39 -15.61
CA ILE A 42 -2.19 -7.30 -16.62
C ILE A 42 -2.73 -6.96 -18.01
N VAL A 43 -4.05 -6.87 -18.16
CA VAL A 43 -4.72 -6.78 -19.47
C VAL A 43 -4.39 -5.46 -20.17
N PHE A 44 -4.46 -4.32 -19.46
CA PHE A 44 -4.22 -3.03 -20.09
C PHE A 44 -2.80 -2.90 -20.68
N PRO A 45 -1.72 -3.19 -19.93
CA PRO A 45 -0.37 -3.09 -20.49
C PRO A 45 -0.07 -4.14 -21.56
N VAL A 46 -0.67 -5.33 -21.50
CA VAL A 46 -0.50 -6.37 -22.54
C VAL A 46 -1.18 -5.96 -23.85
N LEU A 47 -2.35 -5.31 -23.80
CA LEU A 47 -3.09 -4.91 -25.00
C LEU A 47 -2.62 -3.59 -25.60
N PHE A 48 -2.21 -2.63 -24.77
CA PHE A 48 -1.94 -1.25 -25.21
C PHE A 48 -0.51 -0.78 -24.97
N GLY A 49 0.30 -1.54 -24.24
CA GLY A 49 1.67 -1.19 -23.88
C GLY A 49 2.73 -1.77 -24.82
N ASP A 50 3.97 -1.33 -24.63
CA ASP A 50 5.13 -1.98 -25.22
C ASP A 50 5.54 -3.24 -24.44
N GLN A 51 6.56 -3.96 -24.90
CA GLN A 51 7.00 -5.20 -24.27
C GLN A 51 7.40 -4.99 -22.79
N LEU A 52 8.01 -3.86 -22.45
CA LEU A 52 8.35 -3.56 -21.06
C LEU A 52 7.10 -3.33 -20.22
N ALA A 53 6.15 -2.53 -20.71
CA ALA A 53 4.88 -2.29 -20.04
C ALA A 53 4.11 -3.59 -19.83
N ALA A 54 4.07 -4.49 -20.81
CA ALA A 54 3.45 -5.81 -20.69
C ALA A 54 4.09 -6.66 -19.58
N VAL A 55 5.42 -6.75 -19.55
CA VAL A 55 6.15 -7.51 -18.49
C VAL A 55 5.89 -6.90 -17.11
N VAL A 56 5.97 -5.57 -17.00
CA VAL A 56 5.69 -4.85 -15.74
C VAL A 56 4.24 -5.07 -15.30
N GLY A 57 3.28 -5.02 -16.22
CA GLY A 57 1.87 -5.28 -15.96
C GLY A 57 1.62 -6.69 -15.44
N ILE A 58 2.22 -7.71 -16.08
CA ILE A 58 2.13 -9.10 -15.64
C ILE A 58 2.68 -9.28 -14.21
N VAL A 59 3.86 -8.73 -13.94
CA VAL A 59 4.51 -8.85 -12.62
C VAL A 59 3.70 -8.12 -11.54
N THR A 60 3.32 -6.87 -11.80
CA THR A 60 2.56 -6.05 -10.84
C THR A 60 1.19 -6.64 -10.55
N GLY A 61 0.45 -7.05 -11.59
CA GLY A 61 -0.84 -7.72 -11.43
C GLY A 61 -0.73 -9.05 -10.71
N GLY A 62 0.31 -9.85 -11.00
CA GLY A 62 0.58 -11.09 -10.26
C GLY A 62 0.79 -10.86 -8.76
N LEU A 63 1.58 -9.84 -8.38
CA LEU A 63 1.78 -9.49 -6.97
C LEU A 63 0.49 -9.03 -6.29
N VAL A 64 -0.35 -8.24 -6.98
CA VAL A 64 -1.65 -7.81 -6.45
C VAL A 64 -2.61 -8.99 -6.31
N ALA A 65 -2.59 -9.96 -7.22
CA ALA A 65 -3.37 -11.19 -7.12
C ALA A 65 -2.95 -12.03 -5.89
N VAL A 66 -1.64 -12.13 -5.60
CA VAL A 66 -1.15 -12.76 -4.35
C VAL A 66 -1.68 -12.01 -3.12
N GLY A 67 -1.71 -10.68 -3.17
CA GLY A 67 -2.33 -9.85 -2.13
C GLY A 67 -3.82 -10.13 -1.94
N ALA A 68 -4.56 -10.35 -3.04
CA ALA A 68 -5.97 -10.73 -2.99
C ALA A 68 -6.19 -12.07 -2.28
N VAL A 69 -5.34 -13.07 -2.57
CA VAL A 69 -5.37 -14.37 -1.89
C VAL A 69 -5.08 -14.22 -0.40
N ALA A 70 -4.05 -13.44 -0.04
CA ALA A 70 -3.71 -13.19 1.36
C ALA A 70 -4.88 -12.53 2.12
N LEU A 71 -5.54 -11.54 1.51
CA LEU A 71 -6.75 -10.89 2.05
C LEU A 71 -7.89 -11.89 2.24
N ALA A 72 -8.12 -12.79 1.27
CA ALA A 72 -9.18 -13.79 1.35
C ALA A 72 -8.91 -14.78 2.49
N VAL A 73 -7.71 -15.34 2.57
CA VAL A 73 -7.32 -16.29 3.62
C VAL A 73 -7.41 -15.66 5.00
N ALA A 74 -6.88 -14.44 5.18
CA ALA A 74 -6.94 -13.74 6.46
C ALA A 74 -8.38 -13.35 6.83
N GLY A 75 -9.19 -12.94 5.85
CA GLY A 75 -10.58 -12.58 6.05
C GLY A 75 -11.44 -13.78 6.45
N LEU A 76 -11.24 -14.93 5.80
CA LEU A 76 -11.91 -16.19 6.14
C LEU A 76 -11.56 -16.64 7.55
N ARG A 77 -10.26 -16.64 7.92
CA ARG A 77 -9.83 -16.99 9.28
C ARG A 77 -10.39 -16.06 10.34
N ALA A 78 -10.37 -14.76 10.09
CA ALA A 78 -10.94 -13.78 11.03
C ALA A 78 -12.46 -13.92 11.18
N TYR A 79 -13.16 -14.25 10.09
CA TYR A 79 -14.60 -14.54 10.12
C TYR A 79 -14.92 -15.82 10.90
N SER A 80 -14.14 -16.88 10.74
CA SER A 80 -14.38 -18.17 11.40
C SER A 80 -13.95 -18.20 12.87
N GLU A 81 -12.81 -17.60 13.20
CA GLU A 81 -12.24 -17.65 14.56
C GLU A 81 -12.83 -16.59 15.49
N GLN A 82 -13.21 -15.42 14.95
CA GLN A 82 -13.71 -14.25 15.68
C GLN A 82 -12.88 -13.88 16.93
N SER A 83 -11.58 -14.18 16.90
CA SER A 83 -10.65 -13.91 17.99
C SER A 83 -9.90 -12.61 17.76
N ARG A 84 -9.48 -11.95 18.86
CA ARG A 84 -8.65 -10.73 18.79
C ARG A 84 -7.36 -10.96 17.99
N ALA A 85 -6.76 -12.14 18.09
CA ALA A 85 -5.56 -12.51 17.35
C ALA A 85 -5.83 -12.62 15.84
N ALA A 86 -6.96 -13.18 15.43
CA ALA A 86 -7.34 -13.28 14.03
C ALA A 86 -7.68 -11.90 13.43
N SER A 87 -8.37 -11.05 14.19
CA SER A 87 -8.62 -9.65 13.83
C SER A 87 -7.32 -8.86 13.64
N TRP A 88 -6.33 -9.04 14.52
CA TRP A 88 -5.02 -8.42 14.38
C TRP A 88 -4.29 -8.90 13.13
N ARG A 89 -4.25 -10.21 12.87
CA ARG A 89 -3.65 -10.75 11.64
C ARG A 89 -4.30 -10.20 10.38
N LEU A 90 -5.63 -10.10 10.36
CA LEU A 90 -6.36 -9.50 9.24
C LEU A 90 -6.00 -8.01 9.07
N HIS A 91 -5.86 -7.25 10.16
CA HIS A 91 -5.41 -5.86 10.12
C HIS A 91 -4.03 -5.74 9.48
N VAL A 92 -3.06 -6.53 9.96
CA VAL A 92 -1.69 -6.55 9.41
C VAL A 92 -1.72 -6.86 7.92
N VAL A 93 -2.47 -7.87 7.48
CA VAL A 93 -2.59 -8.20 6.05
C VAL A 93 -3.22 -7.06 5.26
N ARG A 94 -4.27 -6.41 5.77
CA ARG A 94 -4.90 -5.26 5.09
C ARG A 94 -3.94 -4.08 4.95
N VAL A 95 -3.16 -3.79 5.97
CA VAL A 95 -2.16 -2.71 5.96
C VAL A 95 -1.04 -3.03 4.98
N VAL A 96 -0.46 -4.22 5.06
CA VAL A 96 0.64 -4.64 4.16
C VAL A 96 0.19 -4.69 2.71
N VAL A 97 -0.95 -5.31 2.42
CA VAL A 97 -1.49 -5.39 1.05
C VAL A 97 -1.92 -4.01 0.56
N GLY A 98 -2.53 -3.18 1.42
CA GLY A 98 -2.96 -1.83 1.07
C GLY A 98 -1.81 -0.92 0.65
N PHE A 99 -0.78 -0.81 1.49
CA PHE A 99 0.41 -0.01 1.18
C PHE A 99 1.22 -0.64 0.05
N GLY A 100 1.43 -1.96 0.09
CA GLY A 100 2.18 -2.70 -0.92
C GLY A 100 1.58 -2.56 -2.32
N THR A 101 0.25 -2.68 -2.45
CA THR A 101 -0.44 -2.50 -3.74
C THR A 101 -0.23 -1.09 -4.30
N ALA A 102 -0.35 -0.06 -3.47
CA ALA A 102 -0.13 1.32 -3.90
C ALA A 102 1.33 1.55 -4.35
N THR A 103 2.30 0.98 -3.62
CA THR A 103 3.71 1.00 -4.00
C THR A 103 3.96 0.27 -5.32
N ILE A 104 3.41 -0.93 -5.50
CA ILE A 104 3.56 -1.74 -6.71
C ILE A 104 3.01 -0.99 -7.93
N ILE A 105 1.82 -0.36 -7.81
CA ILE A 105 1.21 0.41 -8.89
C ILE A 105 2.05 1.64 -9.24
N THR A 106 2.51 2.37 -8.22
CA THR A 106 3.34 3.57 -8.44
C THR A 106 4.66 3.20 -9.10
N ALA A 107 5.34 2.18 -8.60
CA ALA A 107 6.62 1.71 -9.13
C ALA A 107 6.44 1.16 -10.55
N GLY A 108 5.41 0.34 -10.78
CA GLY A 108 5.08 -0.18 -12.11
C GLY A 108 4.80 0.92 -13.12
N GLY A 109 3.99 1.91 -12.73
CA GLY A 109 3.71 3.10 -13.54
C GLY A 109 4.98 3.86 -13.90
N LEU A 110 5.86 4.10 -12.91
CA LEU A 110 7.16 4.74 -13.15
C LEU A 110 8.03 3.92 -14.10
N ILE A 111 8.23 2.62 -13.85
CA ILE A 111 9.07 1.74 -14.68
C ILE A 111 8.57 1.71 -16.12
N ALA A 112 7.26 1.60 -16.33
CA ALA A 112 6.64 1.60 -17.65
C ALA A 112 6.69 2.98 -18.34
N GLY A 113 6.97 4.06 -17.62
CA GLY A 113 6.91 5.44 -18.13
C GLY A 113 5.48 5.97 -18.25
N ALA A 114 4.54 5.44 -17.46
CA ALA A 114 3.12 5.78 -17.48
C ALA A 114 2.75 6.73 -16.32
N SER A 115 2.71 8.04 -16.61
CA SER A 115 2.41 9.09 -15.62
C SER A 115 1.07 8.91 -14.89
N VAL A 116 0.06 8.36 -15.57
CA VAL A 116 -1.28 8.11 -14.99
C VAL A 116 -1.23 7.03 -13.92
N GLY A 117 -0.49 5.94 -14.15
CA GLY A 117 -0.30 4.87 -13.16
C GLY A 117 0.44 5.38 -11.93
N THR A 118 1.45 6.21 -12.14
CA THR A 118 2.18 6.90 -11.06
C THR A 118 1.26 7.80 -10.23
N ALA A 119 0.42 8.61 -10.87
CA ALA A 119 -0.51 9.50 -10.18
C ALA A 119 -1.56 8.73 -9.36
N ALA A 120 -2.13 7.66 -9.93
CA ALA A 120 -3.12 6.82 -9.23
C ALA A 120 -2.52 6.15 -7.99
N GLY A 121 -1.29 5.62 -8.11
CA GLY A 121 -0.57 5.01 -6.99
C GLY A 121 -0.22 6.02 -5.90
N VAL A 122 0.25 7.21 -6.27
CA VAL A 122 0.55 8.31 -5.32
C VAL A 122 -0.71 8.76 -4.57
N LEU A 123 -1.85 8.91 -5.26
CA LEU A 123 -3.13 9.22 -4.61
C LEU A 123 -3.57 8.10 -3.65
N GLY A 124 -3.35 6.84 -4.02
CA GLY A 124 -3.57 5.68 -3.15
C GLY A 124 -2.74 5.74 -1.87
N VAL A 125 -1.44 6.01 -1.98
CA VAL A 125 -0.54 6.18 -0.80
C VAL A 125 -0.99 7.38 0.04
N GLY A 126 -1.26 8.53 -0.59
CA GLY A 126 -1.68 9.75 0.10
C GLY A 126 -2.97 9.55 0.91
N THR A 127 -3.99 8.97 0.30
CA THR A 127 -5.28 8.71 0.98
C THR A 127 -5.14 7.74 2.16
N GLN A 128 -4.28 6.72 2.07
CA GLN A 128 -4.00 5.81 3.17
C GLN A 128 -3.22 6.52 4.30
N VAL A 129 -2.23 7.33 3.98
CA VAL A 129 -1.45 8.11 4.96
C VAL A 129 -2.35 9.10 5.72
N PHE A 130 -3.23 9.83 5.03
CA PHE A 130 -4.17 10.76 5.68
C PHE A 130 -5.23 10.06 6.52
N ARG A 131 -5.76 8.91 6.07
CA ARG A 131 -6.69 8.09 6.87
C ARG A 131 -6.04 7.52 8.13
N ASN A 132 -4.73 7.38 8.15
CA ASN A 132 -3.94 6.79 9.24
C ASN A 132 -3.25 7.86 10.13
N ALA A 133 -3.78 9.09 10.20
CA ALA A 133 -3.18 10.16 11.01
C ALA A 133 -3.54 10.11 12.51
N ARG A 134 -4.53 9.31 12.95
CA ARG A 134 -4.99 9.23 14.35
C ARG A 134 -4.68 7.86 14.98
N SER A 135 -3.95 7.88 16.10
CA SER A 135 -3.64 6.74 17.00
C SER A 135 -3.48 5.40 16.28
N VAL A 136 -2.48 5.32 15.41
CA VAL A 136 -2.24 4.17 14.55
C VAL A 136 -1.18 3.26 15.16
N PRO A 137 -1.38 1.93 15.14
CA PRO A 137 -0.39 0.95 15.59
C PRO A 137 1.00 1.21 15.00
N ARG A 138 2.03 0.83 15.75
CA ARG A 138 3.42 1.04 15.32
C ARG A 138 3.71 0.33 14.01
N LEU A 139 3.11 -0.85 13.79
CA LEU A 139 3.22 -1.63 12.57
C LEU A 139 2.81 -0.84 11.33
N ASP A 140 1.67 -0.14 11.33
CA ASP A 140 1.20 0.58 10.15
C ASP A 140 2.17 1.71 9.76
N ARG A 141 2.76 2.38 10.75
CA ARG A 141 3.80 3.40 10.53
C ARG A 141 5.05 2.78 9.93
N LEU A 142 5.47 1.61 10.41
CA LEU A 142 6.62 0.89 9.84
C LEU A 142 6.37 0.44 8.41
N VAL A 143 5.18 -0.11 8.10
CA VAL A 143 4.81 -0.50 6.74
C VAL A 143 4.81 0.71 5.81
N ALA A 144 4.21 1.84 6.24
CA ALA A 144 4.24 3.09 5.49
C ALA A 144 5.67 3.60 5.27
N ALA A 145 6.53 3.51 6.29
CA ALA A 145 7.93 3.94 6.21
C ALA A 145 8.74 3.09 5.21
N VAL A 146 8.63 1.77 5.32
CA VAL A 146 9.34 0.83 4.43
C VAL A 146 8.88 0.98 2.99
N THR A 147 7.56 1.08 2.75
CA THR A 147 7.03 1.25 1.39
C THR A 147 7.43 2.58 0.78
N ALA A 148 7.42 3.67 1.54
CA ALA A 148 7.94 4.97 1.11
C ALA A 148 9.46 4.92 0.83
N PHE A 149 10.23 4.23 1.66
CA PHE A 149 11.66 4.03 1.43
C PHE A 149 11.94 3.26 0.13
N VAL A 150 11.25 2.13 -0.09
CA VAL A 150 11.35 1.35 -1.33
C VAL A 150 11.02 2.21 -2.55
N MET A 151 9.97 3.03 -2.45
CA MET A 151 9.59 3.96 -3.52
C MET A 151 10.67 5.01 -3.79
N ALA A 152 11.28 5.57 -2.74
CA ALA A 152 12.36 6.54 -2.87
C ALA A 152 13.57 5.92 -3.59
N VAL A 153 14.00 4.73 -3.15
CA VAL A 153 15.13 4.00 -3.77
C VAL A 153 14.83 3.66 -5.22
N THR A 154 13.65 3.11 -5.50
CA THR A 154 13.22 2.77 -6.87
C THR A 154 13.26 4.00 -7.77
N SER A 155 12.74 5.13 -7.28
CA SER A 155 12.69 6.38 -8.04
C SER A 155 14.08 6.94 -8.31
N VAL A 156 14.98 6.92 -7.31
CA VAL A 156 16.40 7.33 -7.49
C VAL A 156 17.08 6.46 -8.55
N VAL A 157 16.88 5.13 -8.50
CA VAL A 157 17.45 4.22 -9.50
C VAL A 157 16.93 4.57 -10.91
N LEU A 158 15.63 4.78 -11.08
CA LEU A 158 15.06 5.15 -12.37
C LEU A 158 15.59 6.51 -12.89
N VAL A 159 15.72 7.51 -12.01
CA VAL A 159 16.34 8.80 -12.36
C VAL A 159 17.77 8.59 -12.87
N LEU A 160 18.59 7.81 -12.14
CA LEU A 160 19.96 7.52 -12.54
C LEU A 160 20.01 6.78 -13.88
N LEU A 161 19.15 5.78 -14.10
CA LEU A 161 19.07 5.07 -15.38
C LEU A 161 18.65 6.01 -16.51
N GLY A 162 17.71 6.92 -16.28
CA GLY A 162 17.27 7.90 -17.28
C GLY A 162 18.35 8.92 -17.68
N ILE A 163 19.26 9.24 -16.76
CA ILE A 163 20.40 10.15 -17.02
C ILE A 163 21.56 9.40 -17.69
N LEU A 164 21.86 8.19 -17.22
CA LEU A 164 23.09 7.47 -17.57
C LEU A 164 22.96 6.57 -18.80
N LEU A 165 21.74 6.11 -19.15
CA LEU A 165 21.54 5.20 -20.27
C LEU A 165 20.99 5.94 -21.51
N PRO A 166 21.82 6.17 -22.55
CA PRO A 166 21.39 6.88 -23.75
C PRO A 166 20.40 6.08 -24.61
N ALA A 167 20.29 4.76 -24.38
CA ALA A 167 19.39 3.87 -25.11
C ALA A 167 17.93 3.91 -24.60
N VAL A 168 17.63 4.64 -23.53
CA VAL A 168 16.26 4.72 -22.99
C VAL A 168 15.40 5.63 -23.89
N PRO A 169 14.19 5.19 -24.28
CA PRO A 169 13.27 6.04 -25.03
C PRO A 169 12.98 7.37 -24.33
N HIS A 170 12.97 8.48 -25.08
CA HIS A 170 12.86 9.83 -24.53
C HIS A 170 11.61 10.05 -23.67
N HIS A 171 10.46 9.47 -24.07
CA HIS A 171 9.21 9.55 -23.31
C HIS A 171 9.33 8.89 -21.92
N ARG A 172 10.21 7.90 -21.76
CA ARG A 172 10.40 7.18 -20.51
C ARG A 172 11.44 7.88 -19.64
N ALA A 173 12.52 8.35 -20.26
CA ALA A 173 13.54 9.16 -19.59
C ALA A 173 12.92 10.42 -18.97
N SER A 174 12.00 11.10 -19.65
CA SER A 174 11.33 12.30 -19.10
C SER A 174 10.48 11.99 -17.87
N VAL A 175 9.75 10.86 -17.85
CA VAL A 175 8.96 10.42 -16.70
C VAL A 175 9.86 9.99 -15.54
N TRP A 176 10.95 9.28 -15.82
CA TRP A 176 11.91 8.85 -14.81
C TRP A 176 12.64 10.03 -14.16
N VAL A 177 13.16 10.96 -14.96
CA VAL A 177 13.91 12.11 -14.44
C VAL A 177 12.98 13.13 -13.79
N GLY A 178 11.90 13.53 -14.46
CA GLY A 178 10.97 14.52 -13.93
C GLY A 178 10.10 13.96 -12.80
N GLY A 179 9.27 12.96 -13.13
CA GLY A 179 8.34 12.35 -12.18
C GLY A 179 9.05 11.56 -11.07
N GLY A 180 10.07 10.78 -11.43
CA GLY A 180 10.84 10.00 -10.44
C GLY A 180 11.57 10.88 -9.44
N TRP A 181 12.10 12.05 -9.83
CA TRP A 181 12.74 12.95 -8.86
C TRP A 181 11.76 13.46 -7.80
N VAL A 182 10.57 13.91 -8.23
CA VAL A 182 9.53 14.38 -7.30
C VAL A 182 9.10 13.25 -6.36
N VAL A 183 8.85 12.06 -6.90
CA VAL A 183 8.46 10.89 -6.09
C VAL A 183 9.58 10.52 -5.12
N ALA A 184 10.85 10.54 -5.54
CA ALA A 184 11.99 10.24 -4.67
C ALA A 184 12.05 11.17 -3.45
N VAL A 185 11.96 12.48 -3.66
CA VAL A 185 12.03 13.48 -2.58
C VAL A 185 10.86 13.32 -1.61
N VAL A 186 9.63 13.23 -2.13
CA VAL A 186 8.43 13.12 -1.30
C VAL A 186 8.43 11.80 -0.53
N ALA A 187 8.75 10.68 -1.19
CA ALA A 187 8.77 9.37 -0.56
C ALA A 187 9.87 9.27 0.50
N ALA A 188 11.05 9.87 0.28
CA ALA A 188 12.11 9.95 1.29
C ALA A 188 11.66 10.73 2.52
N ALA A 189 11.00 11.88 2.33
CA ALA A 189 10.46 12.68 3.44
C ALA A 189 9.40 11.89 4.24
N ILE A 190 8.46 11.22 3.56
CA ILE A 190 7.47 10.36 4.19
C ILE A 190 8.15 9.23 4.97
N ALA A 191 9.14 8.55 4.38
CA ALA A 191 9.86 7.46 5.03
C ALA A 191 10.51 7.93 6.35
N VAL A 192 11.22 9.06 6.33
CA VAL A 192 11.86 9.63 7.53
C VAL A 192 10.81 9.99 8.60
N VAL A 193 9.73 10.67 8.20
CA VAL A 193 8.65 11.06 9.13
C VAL A 193 8.03 9.82 9.75
N GLN A 194 7.72 8.79 8.96
CA GLN A 194 7.07 7.58 9.45
C GLN A 194 7.99 6.71 10.31
N PHE A 195 9.29 6.59 9.98
CA PHE A 195 10.26 5.91 10.86
C PHE A 195 10.41 6.63 12.20
N ARG A 196 10.49 7.96 12.20
CA ARG A 196 10.54 8.75 13.45
C ARG A 196 9.24 8.64 14.25
N ALA A 197 8.11 8.62 13.57
CA ALA A 197 6.81 8.45 14.20
C ALA A 197 6.66 7.04 14.79
N ALA A 198 7.20 6.01 14.12
CA ALA A 198 7.18 4.63 14.59
C ALA A 198 8.10 4.41 15.79
N SER A 199 9.28 5.05 15.85
CA SER A 199 10.20 4.90 16.98
C SER A 199 9.68 5.51 18.28
N ARG A 200 8.77 6.47 18.18
CA ARG A 200 8.08 7.12 19.32
C ARG A 200 6.78 6.43 19.72
N ALA A 201 6.29 5.47 18.95
CA ALA A 201 5.06 4.76 19.24
C ALA A 201 5.30 3.60 20.23
N PRO A 202 4.34 3.29 21.12
CA PRO A 202 4.36 2.07 21.93
C PRO A 202 4.53 0.81 21.07
N ARG A 203 5.06 -0.27 21.66
CA ARG A 203 5.09 -1.58 20.97
C ARG A 203 3.67 -2.15 20.93
N ASP A 204 3.33 -2.77 19.80
CA ASP A 204 2.04 -3.44 19.56
C ASP A 204 1.95 -4.78 20.30
#